data_AF-A0A950AX68-F1
#
_entry.id   AF-A0A950AX68-F1
#
_cell.length_a   1.000
_cell.length_b   1.000
_cell.length_c   1.000
_cell.angle_alpha   90.00
_cell.angle_beta   90.00
_cell.angle_gamma   90.00
#
_symmetry.space_group_name_H-M   'P 1'
#
loop_
_entity.id
_entity.type
_entity.pdbx_description
1 polymer ?
#
loop_
_entity_poly.entity_id
_entity_poly.type
_entity_poly.pdbx_seq_one_letter_code
_entity_poly.pdbx_strand_id
1 'polypeptide(L)'
;FITMRHLENMAKVLLATGMIVAYGYVMETFMAWYSSGGNGWFMITNRMFGPYGHTNWMLILFNCMAVQLLWIGPLRRNVPFLFVLSIIVNIGMWLERYVIVITSLHRDYIPAAWDMYNGTFWDYATYYGSLGLFFFLMFLFIRFLPVISIAEMRELVAETRERAEAREPSQAVS
;
A
#
# COMPACT_ATOMS: atom_id res chain seq x y z
N PHE A 1 -7.18 -19.75 -11.92
CA PHE A 1 -8.25 -18.89 -12.47
C PHE A 1 -8.48 -17.72 -11.54
N ILE A 2 -8.09 -16.49 -11.94
CA ILE A 2 -8.34 -15.29 -11.11
C ILE A 2 -9.79 -14.86 -11.34
N THR A 3 -10.66 -15.22 -10.38
CA THR A 3 -12.07 -14.81 -10.43
C THR A 3 -12.27 -13.46 -9.77
N MET A 4 -13.39 -12.80 -10.08
CA MET A 4 -13.72 -11.50 -9.49
C MET A 4 -13.77 -11.51 -7.95
N ARG A 5 -14.08 -12.67 -7.36
CA ARG A 5 -14.07 -12.87 -5.91
C ARG A 5 -12.67 -12.73 -5.31
N HIS A 6 -11.62 -13.15 -6.03
CA HIS A 6 -10.23 -12.97 -5.57
C HIS A 6 -9.87 -11.49 -5.50
N LEU A 7 -10.20 -10.72 -6.54
CA LEU A 7 -9.96 -9.27 -6.57
C LEU A 7 -10.75 -8.54 -5.48
N GLU A 8 -12.03 -8.89 -5.27
CA GLU A 8 -12.84 -8.26 -4.23
C GLU A 8 -12.31 -8.56 -2.82
N ASN A 9 -11.84 -9.80 -2.59
CA ASN A 9 -11.23 -10.18 -1.31
C ASN A 9 -9.90 -9.46 -1.08
N MET A 10 -9.03 -9.37 -2.09
CA MET A 10 -7.78 -8.60 -1.99
C MET A 10 -8.04 -7.11 -1.74
N ALA A 11 -9.06 -6.53 -2.37
CA ALA A 11 -9.47 -5.16 -2.11
C ALA A 11 -9.95 -4.94 -0.66
N LYS A 12 -10.62 -5.92 -0.04
CA LYS A 12 -11.01 -5.86 1.38
C LYS A 12 -9.79 -5.97 2.30
N VAL A 13 -8.81 -6.81 1.97
CA VAL A 13 -7.55 -6.90 2.71
C VAL A 13 -6.81 -5.57 2.63
N LEU A 14 -6.70 -4.97 1.44
CA LEU A 14 -6.10 -3.65 1.25
C LEU A 14 -6.83 -2.56 2.06
N LEU A 15 -8.16 -2.59 2.10
CA LEU A 15 -8.96 -1.70 2.94
C LEU A 15 -8.64 -1.88 4.42
N ALA A 16 -8.57 -3.12 4.90
CA ALA A 16 -8.27 -3.43 6.29
C ALA A 16 -6.87 -2.95 6.69
N THR A 17 -5.86 -3.20 5.86
CA THR A 17 -4.48 -2.75 6.15
C THR A 17 -4.33 -1.24 6.04
N GLY A 18 -4.98 -0.58 5.07
CA GLY A 18 -4.95 0.88 4.97
C GLY A 18 -5.64 1.57 6.15
N MET A 19 -6.68 0.96 6.75
CA MET A 19 -7.28 1.45 7.99
C MET A 19 -6.29 1.40 9.17
N ILE A 20 -5.44 0.38 9.24
CA ILE A 20 -4.39 0.27 10.27
C ILE A 20 -3.38 1.41 10.10
N VAL A 21 -2.95 1.69 8.86
CA VAL A 21 -2.01 2.80 8.58
C VAL A 21 -2.64 4.15 8.92
N ALA A 22 -3.89 4.38 8.52
CA ALA A 22 -4.63 5.60 8.86
C ALA A 22 -4.75 5.80 10.38
N TYR A 23 -5.03 4.73 11.12
CA TYR A 23 -5.01 4.75 12.58
C TYR A 23 -3.63 5.13 13.14
N GLY A 24 -2.55 4.59 12.56
CA GLY A 24 -1.17 4.95 12.91
C GLY A 24 -0.90 6.45 12.81
N TYR A 25 -1.31 7.11 11.71
CA TYR A 25 -1.12 8.55 11.54
C TYR A 25 -1.93 9.39 12.54
N VAL A 26 -3.17 8.98 12.83
CA VAL A 26 -4.00 9.65 13.83
C VAL A 26 -3.36 9.52 15.22
N MET A 27 -2.87 8.33 15.57
CA MET A 27 -2.19 8.09 16.84
C MET A 27 -0.87 8.85 16.96
N GLU A 28 -0.08 8.92 15.89
CA GLU A 28 1.16 9.70 15.86
C GLU A 28 0.88 11.19 16.16
N THR A 29 -0.12 11.74 15.49
CA THR A 29 -0.55 13.14 15.69
C THR A 29 -1.10 13.35 17.10
N PHE A 30 -1.91 12.41 17.60
CA PHE A 30 -2.49 12.47 18.94
C PHE A 30 -1.42 12.41 20.03
N MET A 31 -0.47 11.49 19.94
CA MET A 31 0.62 11.36 20.92
C MET A 31 1.55 12.56 20.89
N ALA A 32 1.85 13.11 19.70
CA ALA A 32 2.65 14.32 19.58
C ALA A 32 1.98 15.55 20.22
N TRP A 33 0.65 15.68 20.08
CA TRP A 33 -0.13 16.72 20.76
C TRP A 33 -0.19 16.49 22.27
N TYR A 34 -0.50 15.26 22.69
CA TYR A 34 -0.60 14.89 24.11
C TYR A 34 0.72 15.03 24.85
N SER A 35 1.86 14.76 24.19
CA SER A 35 3.18 14.80 24.82
C SER A 35 3.60 16.18 25.33
N SER A 36 2.95 17.29 24.94
CA SER A 36 3.17 18.69 25.38
C SER A 36 4.61 19.25 25.35
N GLY A 37 5.61 18.42 25.04
CA GLY A 37 7.02 18.80 24.90
C GLY A 37 7.27 19.37 23.50
N GLY A 38 7.84 20.57 23.44
CA GLY A 38 7.90 21.41 22.24
C GLY A 38 8.47 20.75 20.97
N ASN A 39 9.33 19.73 21.09
CA ASN A 39 9.97 19.10 19.93
C ASN A 39 9.02 18.17 19.14
N GLY A 40 8.15 17.40 19.81
CA GLY A 40 7.22 16.48 19.12
C GLY A 40 6.11 17.22 18.39
N TRP A 41 5.56 18.25 19.02
CA TRP A 41 4.56 19.13 18.41
C TRP A 41 5.14 19.97 17.27
N PHE A 42 6.38 20.46 17.41
CA PHE A 42 7.09 21.16 16.33
C PHE A 42 7.31 20.26 15.12
N MET A 43 7.68 19.00 15.32
CA MET A 43 7.87 18.03 14.23
C MET A 43 6.58 17.82 13.42
N ILE A 44 5.43 17.60 14.08
CA ILE A 44 4.14 17.44 13.39
C ILE A 44 3.69 18.74 12.71
N THR A 45 3.85 19.88 13.38
CA THR A 45 3.49 21.18 12.80
C THR A 45 4.32 21.48 11.55
N ASN A 46 5.63 21.20 11.58
CA ASN A 46 6.51 21.36 10.43
C ASN A 46 6.22 20.32 9.32
N ARG A 47 5.76 19.13 9.68
CA ARG A 47 5.31 18.13 8.70
C ARG A 47 3.99 18.53 8.02
N MET A 48 3.10 19.25 8.69
CA MET A 48 1.81 19.70 8.13
C MET A 48 1.87 21.06 7.41
N PHE A 49 2.67 22.00 7.92
CA PHE A 49 2.72 23.40 7.46
C PHE A 49 4.12 23.87 7.03
N GLY A 50 5.14 23.02 7.15
CA GLY A 50 6.50 23.33 6.72
C GLY A 50 6.71 23.15 5.21
N PRO A 51 7.97 23.24 4.75
CA PRO A 51 8.30 23.21 3.32
C PRO A 51 7.88 21.92 2.61
N TYR A 52 7.85 20.79 3.33
CA TYR A 52 7.39 19.49 2.84
C TYR A 52 5.91 19.21 3.14
N GLY A 53 5.13 20.23 3.53
CA GLY A 53 3.71 20.09 3.86
C GLY A 53 2.88 19.52 2.72
N HIS A 54 3.15 19.96 1.48
CA HIS A 54 2.48 19.43 0.28
C HIS A 54 2.63 17.90 0.16
N THR A 55 3.81 17.36 0.44
CA THR A 55 4.10 15.92 0.40
C THR A 55 3.33 15.17 1.48
N ASN A 56 3.19 15.76 2.67
CA ASN A 56 2.41 15.16 3.76
C ASN A 56 0.88 15.21 3.49
N TRP A 57 0.37 16.24 2.82
CA TRP A 57 -1.04 16.25 2.39
C TRP A 57 -1.31 15.21 1.29
N MET A 58 -0.39 15.06 0.34
CA MET A 58 -0.47 14.00 -0.69
C MET A 58 -0.42 12.60 -0.07
N LEU A 59 0.41 12.40 0.95
CA LEU A 59 0.46 11.15 1.73
C LEU A 59 -0.92 10.79 2.29
N ILE A 60 -1.55 11.72 3.03
CA ILE A 60 -2.84 11.49 3.66
C ILE A 60 -3.92 11.24 2.59
N LEU A 61 -3.87 11.97 1.48
CA LEU A 61 -4.81 11.78 0.38
C LEU A 61 -4.67 10.40 -0.28
N PHE A 62 -3.45 9.95 -0.58
CA PHE A 62 -3.25 8.67 -1.27
C PHE A 62 -3.37 7.44 -0.36
N ASN A 63 -2.93 7.50 0.89
CA ASN A 63 -3.02 6.36 1.81
C ASN A 63 -4.34 6.31 2.58
N CYS A 64 -4.83 7.44 3.10
CA CYS A 64 -6.07 7.45 3.87
C CYS A 64 -7.29 7.58 2.95
N MET A 65 -7.34 8.62 2.11
CA MET A 65 -8.54 8.91 1.33
C MET A 65 -8.76 7.93 0.18
N ALA A 66 -7.71 7.58 -0.57
CA ALA A 66 -7.86 6.68 -1.72
C ALA A 66 -8.31 5.28 -1.28
N VAL A 67 -7.83 4.78 -0.14
CA VAL A 67 -8.27 3.49 0.41
C VAL A 67 -9.72 3.54 0.88
N GLN A 68 -10.22 4.67 1.39
CA GLN A 68 -11.65 4.76 1.78
C GLN A 68 -12.62 4.60 0.61
N LEU A 69 -12.19 4.87 -0.63
CA LEU A 69 -13.01 4.64 -1.82
C LEU A 69 -13.37 3.15 -2.00
N LEU A 70 -12.60 2.23 -1.39
CA LEU A 70 -12.87 0.79 -1.42
C LEU A 70 -14.06 0.37 -0.55
N TRP A 71 -14.64 1.25 0.28
CA TRP A 71 -15.91 0.95 0.94
C TRP A 71 -17.06 0.77 -0.06
N ILE A 72 -16.98 1.46 -1.18
CA ILE A 72 -18.02 1.49 -2.20
C ILE A 72 -17.96 0.19 -3.01
N GLY A 73 -18.96 -0.67 -2.81
CA GLY A 73 -19.10 -1.98 -3.44
C GLY A 73 -18.87 -2.00 -4.98
N PRO A 74 -19.46 -1.09 -5.78
CA PRO A 74 -19.25 -1.10 -7.23
C PRO A 74 -17.82 -0.74 -7.65
N LEU A 75 -17.10 0.08 -6.87
CA LEU A 75 -15.71 0.43 -7.16
C LEU A 75 -14.77 -0.76 -6.96
N ARG A 76 -15.02 -1.61 -5.94
CA ARG A 76 -14.27 -2.86 -5.75
C ARG A 76 -14.49 -3.90 -6.85
N ARG A 77 -15.54 -3.75 -7.66
CA ARG A 77 -15.84 -4.66 -8.76
C ARG A 77 -15.39 -4.15 -10.13
N ASN A 78 -14.68 -3.03 -10.17
CA ASN A 78 -14.18 -2.44 -11.39
C ASN A 78 -12.67 -2.64 -11.50
N VAL A 79 -12.23 -3.52 -12.42
CA VAL A 79 -10.82 -3.89 -12.57
C VAL A 79 -9.93 -2.70 -12.98
N PRO A 80 -10.29 -1.87 -13.99
CA PRO A 80 -9.58 -0.63 -14.28
C PRO A 80 -9.41 0.29 -13.07
N PHE A 81 -10.46 0.45 -12.25
CA PHE A 81 -10.38 1.28 -11.05
C PHE A 81 -9.40 0.71 -10.02
N LEU A 82 -9.46 -0.60 -9.75
CA LEU A 82 -8.53 -1.25 -8.83
C LEU A 82 -7.08 -1.15 -9.30
N PHE A 83 -6.83 -1.17 -10.61
CA PHE A 83 -5.48 -1.00 -11.17
C PHE A 83 -4.95 0.43 -10.99
N VAL A 84 -5.76 1.45 -11.27
CA VAL A 84 -5.36 2.84 -11.03
C VAL A 84 -5.14 3.08 -9.54
N LEU A 85 -6.03 2.54 -8.69
CA LEU A 85 -5.91 2.66 -7.25
C LEU A 85 -4.63 2.00 -6.72
N SER A 86 -4.24 0.83 -7.24
CA SER A 86 -3.01 0.16 -6.78
C SER A 86 -1.76 0.99 -7.09
N ILE A 87 -1.72 1.70 -8.23
CA ILE A 87 -0.62 2.62 -8.56
C ILE A 87 -0.60 3.79 -7.57
N ILE A 88 -1.76 4.40 -7.30
CA ILE A 88 -1.89 5.52 -6.35
C ILE A 88 -1.43 5.11 -4.95
N VAL A 89 -1.85 3.93 -4.47
CA VAL A 89 -1.45 3.42 -3.15
C VAL A 89 0.05 3.12 -3.11
N ASN A 90 0.64 2.55 -4.17
CA ASN A 90 2.10 2.33 -4.21
C ASN A 90 2.88 3.64 -4.15
N ILE A 91 2.44 4.67 -4.88
CA ILE A 91 3.03 6.02 -4.80
C ILE A 91 2.85 6.58 -3.38
N GLY A 92 1.67 6.41 -2.79
CA GLY A 92 1.38 6.82 -1.40
C GLY A 92 2.32 6.17 -0.39
N MET A 93 2.54 4.86 -0.47
CA MET A 93 3.45 4.13 0.43
C MET A 93 4.92 4.53 0.22
N TRP A 94 5.31 4.88 -1.01
CA TRP A 94 6.63 5.44 -1.25
C TRP A 94 6.77 6.84 -0.64
N LEU A 95 5.77 7.70 -0.81
CA LEU A 95 5.72 9.03 -0.17
C LEU A 95 5.74 8.93 1.35
N GLU A 96 5.14 7.89 1.94
CA GLU A 96 5.22 7.62 3.38
C GLU A 96 6.67 7.50 3.84
N ARG A 97 7.44 6.64 3.17
CA ARG A 97 8.84 6.43 3.52
C ARG A 97 9.67 7.69 3.26
N TYR A 98 9.39 8.41 2.18
CA TYR A 98 10.02 9.70 1.91
C TYR A 98 9.75 10.72 3.02
N VAL A 99 8.50 10.89 3.43
CA VAL A 99 8.10 11.86 4.47
C VAL A 99 8.71 11.48 5.81
N ILE A 100 8.58 10.22 6.26
CA ILE A 100 9.11 9.80 7.57
C ILE A 100 10.62 10.04 7.66
N VAL A 101 11.39 9.69 6.62
CA VAL A 101 12.86 9.82 6.64
C VAL A 101 13.30 11.28 6.46
N ILE A 102 12.81 11.99 5.46
CA ILE A 102 13.34 13.33 5.15
C ILE A 102 12.80 14.38 6.11
N THR A 103 11.52 14.29 6.50
CA THR A 103 10.99 15.29 7.44
C THR A 103 11.57 15.15 8.84
N SER A 104 12.00 13.95 9.24
CA SER A 104 12.72 13.75 10.51
C SER A 104 14.18 14.20 10.45
N LEU A 105 14.86 14.10 9.31
CA LEU A 105 16.29 14.49 9.19
C LEU A 105 16.51 15.98 8.86
N HIS A 106 15.62 16.63 8.09
CA HIS A 106 15.86 18.01 7.63
C HIS A 106 15.77 19.07 8.75
N ARG A 107 15.12 18.74 9.87
CA ARG A 107 14.94 19.62 11.03
C ARG A 107 15.21 18.83 12.31
N ASP A 108 16.48 18.75 12.67
CA ASP A 108 16.92 18.13 13.92
C ASP A 108 16.89 19.13 15.10
N TYR A 109 17.25 18.67 16.30
CA TYR A 109 17.26 19.44 17.55
C TYR A 109 18.11 20.71 17.50
N ILE A 110 19.10 20.79 16.59
CA ILE A 110 20.00 21.93 16.44
C ILE A 110 19.60 22.75 15.20
N PRO A 111 19.11 24.00 15.36
CA PRO A 111 18.67 24.82 14.24
C PRO A 111 19.74 25.14 13.19
N ALA A 112 21.01 25.13 13.57
CA ALA A 112 22.13 25.38 12.66
C ALA A 112 22.39 24.23 11.65
N ALA A 113 21.88 23.03 11.92
CA ALA A 113 22.04 21.85 11.07
C ALA A 113 20.86 21.65 10.09
N TRP A 114 19.94 22.62 10.03
CA TRP A 114 18.76 22.54 9.18
C TRP A 114 19.13 22.75 7.71
N ASP A 115 18.86 21.75 6.87
CA ASP A 115 19.12 21.83 5.43
C ASP A 115 17.98 21.15 4.64
N MET A 116 17.83 21.52 3.37
CA MET A 116 16.79 20.96 2.50
C MET A 116 17.37 19.88 1.59
N TYR A 117 16.71 18.72 1.59
CA TYR A 117 17.08 17.64 0.67
C TYR A 117 16.50 17.88 -0.72
N ASN A 118 17.38 17.91 -1.72
CA ASN A 118 17.04 17.89 -3.14
C ASN A 118 17.69 16.65 -3.77
N GLY A 119 16.87 15.78 -4.35
CA GLY A 119 17.35 14.57 -5.00
C GLY A 119 18.26 14.90 -6.17
N THR A 120 19.43 14.28 -6.20
CA THR A 120 20.36 14.37 -7.32
C THR A 120 19.93 13.43 -8.44
N PHE A 121 20.50 13.62 -9.63
CA PHE A 121 20.28 12.72 -10.76
C PHE A 121 20.54 11.24 -10.41
N TRP A 122 21.57 10.98 -9.61
CA TRP A 122 21.98 9.62 -9.23
C TRP A 122 20.97 8.93 -8.29
N ASP A 123 20.28 9.69 -7.45
CA ASP A 123 19.24 9.16 -6.56
C ASP A 123 18.06 8.61 -7.37
N TYR A 124 17.59 9.40 -8.36
CA TYR A 124 16.54 8.98 -9.26
C TYR A 124 16.99 7.86 -10.21
N ALA A 125 18.22 7.93 -10.73
CA ALA A 125 18.76 6.88 -11.59
C ALA A 125 18.85 5.53 -10.87
N THR A 126 19.28 5.54 -9.60
CA THR A 126 19.33 4.33 -8.77
C THR A 126 17.93 3.80 -8.46
N TYR A 127 16.98 4.69 -8.15
CA TYR A 127 15.58 4.33 -7.94
C TYR A 127 14.96 3.65 -9.17
N TYR A 128 15.01 4.29 -10.34
CA TYR A 128 14.50 3.70 -11.58
C TYR A 128 15.28 2.46 -12.01
N GLY A 129 16.60 2.42 -11.74
CA GLY A 129 17.44 1.24 -11.97
C GLY A 129 16.98 0.03 -11.16
N SER A 130 16.61 0.23 -9.89
CA SER A 130 16.08 -0.85 -9.04
C SER A 130 14.74 -1.41 -9.54
N LEU A 131 13.85 -0.54 -10.06
CA LEU A 131 12.61 -0.96 -10.71
C LEU A 131 12.90 -1.78 -11.97
N GLY A 132 13.84 -1.30 -12.80
CA GLY A 132 14.28 -2.02 -14.00
C GLY A 132 14.85 -3.40 -13.68
N LEU A 133 15.70 -3.50 -12.65
CA LEU A 133 16.26 -4.77 -12.18
C LEU A 133 15.16 -5.71 -11.66
N PHE A 134 14.19 -5.20 -10.91
CA PHE A 134 13.04 -5.99 -10.44
C PHE A 134 12.23 -6.57 -11.60
N PHE A 135 11.85 -5.75 -12.58
CA PHE A 135 11.12 -6.23 -13.76
C PHE A 135 11.94 -7.21 -14.59
N PHE A 136 13.25 -6.97 -14.74
CA PHE A 136 14.15 -7.88 -15.43
C PHE A 136 14.18 -9.27 -14.77
N LEU A 137 14.37 -9.32 -13.44
CA LEU A 137 14.36 -10.57 -12.68
C LEU A 137 12.97 -11.24 -12.68
N MET A 138 11.89 -10.46 -12.61
CA MET A 138 10.53 -10.99 -12.69
C MET A 138 10.23 -11.61 -14.05
N PHE A 139 10.64 -10.97 -15.15
CA PHE A 139 10.48 -11.54 -16.50
C PHE A 139 11.35 -12.78 -16.69
N LEU A 140 12.56 -12.81 -16.13
CA LEU A 140 13.40 -14.00 -16.07
C LEU A 140 12.66 -15.14 -15.36
N PHE A 141 12.10 -14.88 -14.18
CA PHE A 141 11.36 -15.86 -13.41
C PHE A 141 10.14 -16.41 -14.18
N ILE A 142 9.31 -15.54 -14.76
CA ILE A 142 8.14 -15.94 -15.56
C ILE A 142 8.55 -16.77 -16.78
N ARG A 143 9.72 -16.51 -17.37
CA ARG A 143 10.21 -17.21 -18.57
C ARG A 143 10.79 -18.60 -18.26
N PHE A 144 11.43 -18.77 -17.11
CA PHE A 144 12.17 -19.98 -16.75
C PHE A 144 11.45 -20.89 -15.75
N LEU A 145 10.53 -20.37 -14.95
CA LEU A 145 9.81 -21.11 -13.91
C LEU A 145 8.29 -21.04 -14.13
N PRO A 146 7.54 -22.13 -13.84
CA PRO A 146 6.08 -22.11 -13.88
C PRO A 146 5.54 -21.17 -12.79
N VAL A 147 4.85 -20.11 -13.19
CA VAL A 147 4.31 -19.04 -12.31
C VAL A 147 3.22 -19.54 -11.36
N ILE A 148 2.60 -20.68 -11.67
CA ILE A 148 1.52 -21.28 -10.87
C ILE A 148 1.98 -22.66 -10.40
N SER A 149 1.83 -22.93 -9.11
CA SER A 149 2.12 -24.26 -8.58
C SER A 149 1.09 -25.26 -9.13
N ILE A 150 1.56 -26.25 -9.90
CA ILE A 150 0.69 -27.27 -10.49
C ILE A 150 0.10 -28.18 -9.40
N ALA A 151 0.81 -28.36 -8.28
CA ALA A 151 0.38 -29.17 -7.16
C ALA A 151 -0.87 -28.60 -6.47
N GLU A 152 -0.85 -27.33 -6.05
CA GLU A 152 -2.00 -26.71 -5.36
C GLU A 152 -3.19 -26.56 -6.32
N MET A 153 -2.95 -26.31 -7.62
CA MET A 153 -4.03 -26.28 -8.60
C MET A 153 -4.74 -27.63 -8.74
N ARG A 154 -4.01 -28.75 -8.65
CA ARG A 154 -4.62 -30.08 -8.70
C ARG A 154 -5.43 -30.38 -7.44
N GLU A 155 -4.92 -29.98 -6.27
CA GLU A 155 -5.62 -30.12 -4.99
C GLU A 155 -6.91 -29.28 -4.96
N LEU A 156 -6.86 -28.02 -5.41
CA LEU A 156 -8.04 -27.16 -5.53
C LEU A 156 -9.11 -27.78 -6.44
N VAL A 157 -8.73 -28.35 -7.59
CA VAL A 157 -9.68 -29.01 -8.49
C VAL A 157 -10.29 -30.26 -7.83
N ALA A 158 -9.49 -31.03 -7.09
CA ALA A 158 -9.97 -32.19 -6.34
C ALA A 158 -10.99 -31.78 -5.26
N GLU A 159 -10.68 -30.79 -4.43
CA GLU A 159 -11.58 -30.28 -3.38
C GLU A 159 -12.87 -29.69 -3.98
N THR A 160 -12.76 -28.96 -5.10
CA THR A 160 -13.93 -28.40 -5.79
C THR A 160 -14.84 -29.50 -6.33
N ARG A 161 -14.26 -30.60 -6.83
CA ARG A 161 -15.00 -31.77 -7.31
C ARG A 161 -15.67 -32.53 -6.17
N GLU A 162 -14.98 -32.79 -5.07
CA GLU A 162 -15.56 -33.44 -3.88
C GLU A 162 -16.74 -32.63 -3.30
N ARG A 163 -16.63 -31.29 -3.24
CA ARG A 163 -17.75 -30.43 -2.82
C ARG A 163 -18.93 -30.44 -3.79
N ALA A 164 -18.70 -30.62 -5.08
CA ALA A 164 -19.76 -30.74 -6.07
C ALA A 164 -20.50 -32.07 -5.91
N GLU A 165 -19.75 -33.18 -5.80
CA GLU A 165 -20.28 -34.52 -5.57
C GLU A 165 -21.02 -34.63 -4.23
N ALA A 166 -20.58 -33.91 -3.18
CA ALA A 166 -21.28 -33.86 -1.89
C ALA A 166 -22.61 -33.07 -1.91
N ARG A 167 -22.84 -32.20 -2.91
CA ARG A 167 -24.08 -31.41 -3.05
C ARG A 167 -25.20 -32.15 -3.79
N GLU A 168 -24.86 -33.03 -4.72
CA GLU A 168 -25.83 -33.81 -5.51
C GLU A 168 -26.73 -34.76 -4.69
N PRO A 169 -26.26 -35.52 -3.67
CA PRO A 169 -27.13 -36.41 -2.89
C PRO A 169 -28.12 -35.66 -1.98
N SER A 170 -27.89 -34.38 -1.69
CA SER A 170 -28.79 -33.56 -0.87
C SER A 170 -30.00 -33.00 -1.64
N GLN A 171 -29.91 -32.88 -2.98
CA GLN A 171 -31.00 -32.34 -3.81
C GLN A 171 -31.92 -33.43 -4.39
N ALA A 172 -31.52 -34.70 -4.31
CA ALA A 172 -32.33 -35.84 -4.76
C ALA A 172 -33.31 -36.36 -3.69
N VAL A 173 -33.30 -35.79 -2.48
CA VAL A 173 -34.09 -36.26 -1.31
C VAL A 173 -35.13 -35.23 -0.83
N SER A 174 -35.28 -34.09 -1.53
CA SER A 174 -36.33 -33.07 -1.28
C SER A 174 -37.28 -32.94 -2.45
#